data_AF-A0AA96HI55-F1
#
_entry.id   AF-A0AA96HI55-F1
#
_cell.length_a   1.000
_cell.length_b   1.000
_cell.length_c   1.000
_cell.angle_alpha   90.00
_cell.angle_beta   90.00
_cell.angle_gamma   90.00
#
_symmetry.space_group_name_H-M   'P 1'
#
loop_
_entity.id
_entity.type
_entity.pdbx_description
1 polymer ?
#
loop_
_entity_poly.entity_id
_entity_poly.type
_entity_poly.pdbx_seq_one_letter_code
_entity_poly.pdbx_strand_id
1 'polypeptide(L)'
;MNNLYRYVVVIYLVFVSSLVSAESVDWMLNVLKNGDYQDKVEVYRSVAELGGERDAAVLDQIQDNVFAAFNGKSRSKIVRDEIVLGSKALIASGQYKYYNFVDQVHRNARSKKIKNEIAPALDSYMEFVEFNLLQKSKKYRKATNSPTEAFIMRLVSHDNINFKTYGVKHAVESGSYFNILDNWVVNMLQGYNELNVDEVQLGLVKQGAEYLSYHPERGAFKAVLVEMSEHAKSESVRLIAGEKLESFGYMAELEKVKNSRDYMNQRFTEDQAYILRLIDHSSDQLAILALEKAVKENIYFAEFEEKVVTRLRSPYLANESRTENLDFQILACRYLGLHPESGKYSHLLNQISNITDNKELRKMAAKLAG
;
A
#
# COMPACT_ATOMS: atom_id res chain seq x y z
N MET A 1 19.11 -19.15 -3.09
CA MET A 1 18.65 -19.06 -4.49
C MET A 1 17.13 -18.80 -4.61
N ASN A 2 16.49 -18.05 -3.69
CA ASN A 2 15.02 -17.93 -3.63
C ASN A 2 14.44 -16.55 -3.95
N ASN A 3 15.26 -15.54 -4.25
CA ASN A 3 14.77 -14.18 -4.51
C ASN A 3 14.64 -13.85 -6.00
N LEU A 4 15.24 -14.65 -6.91
CA LEU A 4 15.16 -14.40 -8.35
C LEU A 4 13.78 -14.77 -8.93
N TYR A 5 13.10 -15.79 -8.41
CA TYR A 5 11.80 -16.24 -8.90
C TYR A 5 10.65 -15.26 -8.61
N ARG A 6 10.74 -14.47 -7.55
CA ARG A 6 9.69 -13.48 -7.21
C ARG A 6 9.69 -12.27 -8.17
N TYR A 7 10.84 -11.90 -8.71
CA TYR A 7 10.93 -10.81 -9.70
C TYR A 7 10.49 -11.25 -11.11
N VAL A 8 10.59 -12.55 -11.43
CA VAL A 8 10.16 -13.08 -12.75
C VAL A 8 8.62 -13.11 -12.88
N VAL A 9 7.89 -13.32 -11.78
CA VAL A 9 6.41 -13.34 -11.81
C VAL A 9 5.81 -11.94 -11.94
N VAL A 10 6.42 -10.91 -11.35
CA VAL A 10 5.92 -9.53 -11.39
C VAL A 10 6.20 -8.86 -12.76
N ILE A 11 7.32 -9.20 -13.40
CA ILE A 11 7.64 -8.69 -14.75
C ILE A 11 6.75 -9.35 -15.83
N TYR A 12 6.26 -10.58 -15.61
CA TYR A 12 5.36 -11.26 -16.53
C TYR A 12 3.96 -10.61 -16.62
N LEU A 13 3.46 -10.00 -15.55
CA LEU A 13 2.11 -9.40 -15.55
C LEU A 13 2.03 -8.07 -16.31
N VAL A 14 3.13 -7.34 -16.47
CA VAL A 14 3.16 -6.03 -17.14
C VAL A 14 3.52 -6.13 -18.63
N PHE A 15 4.16 -7.22 -19.07
CA PHE A 15 4.61 -7.37 -20.48
C PHE A 15 3.64 -8.14 -21.39
N VAL A 16 2.62 -8.80 -20.83
CA VAL A 16 1.71 -9.70 -21.57
C VAL A 16 0.65 -8.97 -22.42
N SER A 17 0.48 -7.65 -22.27
CA SER A 17 -0.62 -6.94 -22.94
C SER A 17 -0.47 -6.78 -24.47
N SER A 18 0.72 -7.00 -25.06
CA SER A 18 0.93 -6.74 -26.49
C SER A 18 1.80 -7.73 -27.28
N LEU A 19 2.43 -8.72 -26.64
CA LEU A 19 3.32 -9.68 -27.32
C LEU A 19 2.99 -11.17 -27.08
N VAL A 20 1.94 -11.47 -26.31
CA VAL A 20 1.60 -12.83 -25.85
C VAL A 20 0.15 -13.16 -26.19
N SER A 21 -0.27 -13.06 -27.45
CA SER A 21 -1.69 -13.30 -27.83
C SER A 21 -1.95 -14.61 -28.56
N ALA A 22 -0.95 -15.25 -29.16
CA ALA A 22 -1.13 -16.53 -29.87
C ALA A 22 -0.62 -17.72 -29.05
N GLU A 23 0.63 -17.67 -28.58
CA GLU A 23 1.23 -18.76 -27.78
C GLU A 23 0.50 -18.99 -26.43
N SER A 24 -0.08 -17.94 -25.85
CA SER A 24 -0.90 -18.06 -24.63
C SER A 24 -2.25 -18.70 -24.89
N VAL A 25 -2.88 -18.45 -26.05
CA VAL A 25 -4.17 -19.03 -26.42
C VAL A 25 -4.03 -20.53 -26.68
N ASP A 26 -3.02 -20.94 -27.45
CA ASP A 26 -2.77 -22.36 -27.72
C ASP A 26 -2.45 -23.14 -26.44
N TRP A 27 -1.66 -22.56 -25.53
CA TRP A 27 -1.38 -23.14 -24.23
C TRP A 27 -2.66 -23.27 -23.39
N MET A 28 -3.47 -22.22 -23.27
CA MET A 28 -4.74 -22.25 -22.52
C MET A 28 -5.69 -23.31 -23.10
N LEU A 29 -5.83 -23.37 -24.42
CA LEU A 29 -6.66 -24.37 -25.09
C LEU A 29 -6.17 -25.79 -24.82
N ASN A 30 -4.85 -26.02 -24.86
CA ASN A 30 -4.28 -27.33 -24.56
C ASN A 30 -4.54 -27.72 -23.09
N VAL A 31 -4.36 -26.80 -22.14
CA VAL A 31 -4.66 -27.03 -20.71
C VAL A 31 -6.14 -27.31 -20.49
N LEU A 32 -7.04 -26.54 -21.10
CA LEU A 32 -8.48 -26.73 -20.94
C LEU A 32 -8.96 -28.09 -21.48
N LYS A 33 -8.33 -28.58 -22.56
CA LYS A 33 -8.65 -29.88 -23.18
C LYS A 33 -8.01 -31.06 -22.46
N ASN A 34 -6.71 -30.96 -22.20
CA ASN A 34 -5.86 -32.10 -21.82
C ASN A 34 -5.25 -31.99 -20.41
N GLY A 35 -5.25 -30.80 -19.82
CA GLY A 35 -4.67 -30.54 -18.50
C GLY A 35 -5.47 -31.17 -17.37
N ASP A 36 -4.85 -31.26 -16.21
CA ASP A 36 -5.53 -31.74 -15.01
C ASP A 36 -6.46 -30.67 -14.42
N TYR A 37 -7.16 -31.01 -13.34
CA TYR A 37 -8.09 -30.07 -12.72
C TYR A 37 -7.41 -28.81 -12.18
N GLN A 38 -6.19 -28.91 -11.62
CA GLN A 38 -5.49 -27.75 -11.06
C GLN A 38 -5.05 -26.81 -12.18
N ASP A 39 -4.55 -27.35 -13.29
CA ASP A 39 -4.15 -26.56 -14.45
C ASP A 39 -5.37 -25.81 -15.03
N LYS A 40 -6.52 -26.49 -15.16
CA LYS A 40 -7.77 -25.85 -15.62
C LYS A 40 -8.24 -24.74 -14.69
N VAL A 41 -8.12 -24.94 -13.37
CA VAL A 41 -8.46 -23.92 -12.38
C VAL A 41 -7.60 -22.67 -12.55
N GLU A 42 -6.31 -22.81 -12.86
CA GLU A 42 -5.43 -21.69 -13.12
C GLU A 42 -5.88 -20.89 -14.36
N VAL A 43 -6.26 -21.59 -15.44
CA VAL A 43 -6.82 -20.94 -16.63
C VAL A 43 -8.14 -20.21 -16.31
N TYR A 44 -9.07 -20.85 -15.58
CA TYR A 44 -10.33 -20.20 -15.20
C TYR A 44 -10.09 -18.94 -14.35
N ARG A 45 -9.17 -18.98 -13.39
CA ARG A 45 -8.81 -17.81 -12.57
C ARG A 45 -8.18 -16.71 -13.41
N SER A 46 -7.21 -17.05 -14.26
CA SER A 46 -6.56 -16.08 -15.14
C SER A 46 -7.57 -15.36 -16.03
N VAL A 47 -8.50 -16.10 -16.63
CA VAL A 47 -9.58 -15.52 -17.45
C VAL A 47 -10.51 -14.63 -16.61
N ALA A 48 -10.87 -15.06 -15.40
CA ALA A 48 -11.75 -14.30 -14.51
C ALA A 48 -11.10 -13.01 -13.95
N GLU A 49 -9.83 -13.08 -13.54
CA GLU A 49 -9.10 -11.97 -12.91
C GLU A 49 -8.74 -10.87 -13.89
N LEU A 50 -8.31 -11.24 -15.10
CA LEU A 50 -7.87 -10.26 -16.08
C LEU A 50 -9.05 -9.47 -16.67
N GLY A 51 -10.28 -10.01 -16.64
CA GLY A 51 -11.51 -9.35 -17.10
C GLY A 51 -11.57 -8.94 -18.58
N GLY A 52 -12.77 -8.90 -19.12
CA GLY A 52 -13.04 -8.36 -20.45
C GLY A 52 -12.84 -9.33 -21.63
N GLU A 53 -12.87 -8.80 -22.86
CA GLU A 53 -12.95 -9.64 -24.07
C GLU A 53 -11.72 -10.54 -24.22
N ARG A 54 -11.99 -11.84 -24.39
CA ARG A 54 -10.99 -12.88 -24.60
C ARG A 54 -11.22 -13.58 -25.93
N ASP A 55 -10.21 -14.36 -26.32
CA ASP A 55 -10.30 -15.23 -27.47
C ASP A 55 -11.54 -16.13 -27.37
N ALA A 56 -12.36 -16.11 -28.42
CA ALA A 56 -13.62 -16.84 -28.44
C ALA A 56 -13.42 -18.35 -28.31
N ALA A 57 -12.32 -18.91 -28.84
CA ALA A 57 -12.05 -20.34 -28.75
C ALA A 57 -11.77 -20.78 -27.31
N VAL A 58 -11.07 -19.94 -26.52
CA VAL A 58 -10.83 -20.21 -25.09
C VAL A 58 -12.15 -20.20 -24.33
N LEU A 59 -12.98 -19.18 -24.53
CA LEU A 59 -14.28 -19.07 -23.85
C LEU A 59 -15.25 -20.18 -24.26
N ASP A 60 -15.29 -20.56 -25.54
CA ASP A 60 -16.07 -21.69 -26.03
C ASP A 60 -15.62 -23.00 -25.38
N GLN A 61 -14.30 -23.22 -25.26
CA GLN A 61 -13.78 -24.40 -24.57
C GLN A 61 -14.11 -24.42 -23.07
N ILE A 62 -14.11 -23.26 -22.39
CA ILE A 62 -14.57 -23.15 -21.00
C ILE A 62 -16.06 -23.48 -20.91
N GLN A 63 -16.89 -22.98 -21.84
CA GLN A 63 -18.31 -23.29 -21.91
C GLN A 63 -18.55 -24.80 -22.06
N ASP A 64 -17.80 -25.46 -22.95
CA ASP A 64 -17.89 -26.91 -23.17
C ASP A 64 -17.53 -27.70 -21.91
N ASN A 65 -16.45 -27.30 -21.22
CA ASN A 65 -16.05 -27.93 -19.96
C ASN A 65 -17.13 -27.75 -18.87
N VAL A 66 -17.69 -26.54 -18.72
CA VAL A 66 -18.78 -26.28 -17.76
C VAL A 66 -20.02 -27.08 -18.12
N PHE A 67 -20.39 -27.15 -19.40
CA PHE A 67 -21.55 -27.93 -19.86
C PHE A 67 -21.38 -29.42 -19.59
N ALA A 68 -20.20 -29.97 -19.88
CA ALA A 68 -19.87 -31.37 -19.60
C ALA A 68 -19.90 -31.67 -18.10
N ALA A 69 -19.31 -30.79 -17.27
CA ALA A 69 -19.30 -30.92 -15.82
C ALA A 69 -20.73 -30.84 -15.23
N PHE A 70 -21.57 -29.94 -15.75
CA PHE A 70 -22.93 -29.72 -15.29
C PHE A 70 -23.87 -30.90 -15.60
N ASN A 71 -23.78 -31.44 -16.83
CA ASN A 71 -24.57 -32.58 -17.30
C ASN A 71 -24.00 -33.94 -16.87
N GLY A 72 -22.78 -33.96 -16.36
CA GLY A 72 -22.13 -35.16 -15.84
C GLY A 72 -22.89 -35.79 -14.66
N LYS A 73 -22.69 -37.10 -14.47
CA LYS A 73 -23.27 -37.85 -13.35
C LYS A 73 -22.57 -37.57 -12.02
N SER A 74 -21.30 -37.13 -12.05
CA SER A 74 -20.50 -36.87 -10.87
C SER A 74 -21.00 -35.66 -10.09
N ARG A 75 -21.00 -35.75 -8.75
CA ARG A 75 -21.35 -34.67 -7.82
C ARG A 75 -20.20 -34.31 -6.90
N SER A 76 -18.97 -34.65 -7.30
CA SER A 76 -17.77 -34.40 -6.49
C SER A 76 -17.57 -32.90 -6.23
N LYS A 77 -16.78 -32.57 -5.20
CA LYS A 77 -16.39 -31.19 -4.92
C LYS A 77 -15.69 -30.57 -6.15
N ILE A 78 -14.78 -31.31 -6.77
CA ILE A 78 -14.02 -30.92 -7.96
C ILE A 78 -14.94 -30.47 -9.11
N VAL A 79 -15.95 -31.29 -9.46
CA VAL A 79 -16.89 -30.96 -10.53
C VAL A 79 -17.72 -29.71 -10.21
N ARG A 80 -18.13 -29.53 -8.95
CA ARG A 80 -18.85 -28.32 -8.54
C ARG A 80 -17.98 -27.07 -8.64
N ASP A 81 -16.74 -27.16 -8.19
CA ASP A 81 -15.79 -26.05 -8.21
C ASP A 81 -15.41 -25.68 -9.66
N GLU A 82 -15.28 -26.67 -10.56
CA GLU A 82 -15.09 -26.44 -12.00
C GLU A 82 -16.27 -25.70 -12.64
N ILE A 83 -17.51 -26.10 -12.34
CA ILE A 83 -18.71 -25.39 -12.83
C ILE A 83 -18.71 -23.93 -12.36
N VAL A 84 -18.41 -23.69 -11.08
CA VAL A 84 -18.41 -22.33 -10.52
C VAL A 84 -17.31 -21.47 -11.14
N LEU A 85 -16.08 -21.97 -11.18
CA LEU A 85 -14.93 -21.19 -11.66
C LEU A 85 -15.03 -20.92 -13.16
N GLY A 86 -15.40 -21.93 -13.95
CA GLY A 86 -15.65 -21.74 -15.39
C GLY A 86 -16.79 -20.76 -15.63
N SER A 87 -17.89 -20.83 -14.87
CA SER A 87 -18.99 -19.87 -14.98
C SER A 87 -18.56 -18.44 -14.66
N LYS A 88 -17.74 -18.24 -13.62
CA LYS A 88 -17.18 -16.92 -13.27
C LYS A 88 -16.30 -16.36 -14.39
N ALA A 89 -15.43 -17.19 -14.96
CA ALA A 89 -14.59 -16.82 -16.09
C ALA A 89 -15.42 -16.39 -17.32
N LEU A 90 -16.48 -17.14 -17.62
CA LEU A 90 -17.42 -16.83 -18.69
C LEU A 90 -18.14 -15.49 -18.49
N ILE A 91 -18.61 -15.20 -17.27
CA ILE A 91 -19.27 -13.92 -16.97
C ILE A 91 -18.26 -12.76 -17.05
N ALA A 92 -17.05 -12.94 -16.55
CA ALA A 92 -15.99 -11.93 -16.60
C ALA A 92 -15.63 -11.50 -18.03
N SER A 93 -15.96 -12.30 -19.05
CA SER A 93 -15.79 -11.93 -20.45
C SER A 93 -16.69 -10.78 -20.91
N GLY A 94 -17.80 -10.52 -20.21
CA GLY A 94 -18.80 -9.51 -20.58
C GLY A 94 -19.58 -9.83 -21.86
N GLN A 95 -19.48 -11.03 -22.43
CA GLN A 95 -20.21 -11.38 -23.66
C GLN A 95 -21.59 -11.99 -23.35
N TYR A 96 -22.64 -11.47 -23.99
CA TYR A 96 -24.03 -11.87 -23.75
C TYR A 96 -24.31 -13.36 -24.02
N LYS A 97 -23.61 -13.96 -25.00
CA LYS A 97 -23.68 -15.39 -25.31
C LYS A 97 -23.43 -16.24 -24.05
N TYR A 98 -22.32 -15.97 -23.36
CA TYR A 98 -21.92 -16.75 -22.19
C TYR A 98 -22.72 -16.40 -20.94
N TYR A 99 -23.19 -15.15 -20.82
CA TYR A 99 -24.16 -14.78 -19.79
C TYR A 99 -25.40 -15.66 -19.83
N ASN A 100 -26.02 -15.82 -21.00
CA ASN A 100 -27.22 -16.65 -21.15
C ASN A 100 -26.97 -18.11 -20.78
N PHE A 101 -25.81 -18.65 -21.18
CA PHE A 101 -25.42 -20.00 -20.80
C PHE A 101 -25.28 -20.15 -19.27
N VAL A 102 -24.56 -19.23 -18.62
CA VAL A 102 -24.33 -19.28 -17.17
C VAL A 102 -25.63 -19.06 -16.39
N ASP A 103 -26.54 -18.19 -16.86
CA ASP A 103 -27.87 -18.01 -16.24
C ASP A 103 -28.70 -19.31 -16.33
N GLN A 104 -28.64 -20.04 -17.45
CA GLN A 104 -29.26 -21.36 -17.55
C GLN A 104 -28.65 -22.37 -16.57
N VAL A 105 -27.32 -22.41 -16.44
CA VAL A 105 -26.62 -23.25 -15.46
C VAL A 105 -27.07 -22.89 -14.04
N HIS A 106 -27.11 -21.60 -13.71
CA HIS A 106 -27.53 -21.09 -12.40
C HIS A 106 -28.97 -21.48 -12.06
N ARG A 107 -29.94 -21.23 -12.95
CA ARG A 107 -31.36 -21.54 -12.72
C ARG A 107 -31.60 -23.04 -12.56
N ASN A 108 -30.96 -23.85 -13.41
CA ASN A 108 -31.14 -25.31 -13.44
C ASN A 108 -30.30 -26.07 -12.41
N ALA A 109 -29.35 -25.40 -11.74
CA ALA A 109 -28.51 -26.04 -10.74
C ALA A 109 -29.34 -26.58 -9.56
N ARG A 110 -29.19 -27.87 -9.27
CA ARG A 110 -29.75 -28.47 -8.05
C ARG A 110 -28.93 -28.12 -6.81
N SER A 111 -27.64 -27.88 -6.97
CA SER A 111 -26.74 -27.57 -5.85
C SER A 111 -26.90 -26.12 -5.41
N LYS A 112 -27.28 -25.90 -4.15
CA LYS A 112 -27.32 -24.56 -3.54
C LYS A 112 -25.97 -23.86 -3.60
N LYS A 113 -24.86 -24.60 -3.45
CA LYS A 113 -23.50 -24.04 -3.55
C LYS A 113 -23.25 -23.40 -4.92
N ILE A 114 -23.56 -24.13 -6.00
CA ILE A 114 -23.41 -23.61 -7.38
C ILE A 114 -24.27 -22.35 -7.56
N LYS A 115 -25.53 -22.38 -7.08
CA LYS A 115 -26.41 -21.20 -7.16
C LYS A 115 -25.81 -19.99 -6.46
N ASN A 116 -25.46 -20.14 -5.19
CA ASN A 116 -24.96 -19.06 -4.36
C ASN A 116 -23.61 -18.51 -4.85
N GLU A 117 -22.75 -19.33 -5.45
CA GLU A 117 -21.43 -18.87 -5.89
C GLU A 117 -21.43 -18.27 -7.30
N ILE A 118 -22.43 -18.60 -8.14
CA ILE A 118 -22.58 -18.01 -9.48
C ILE A 118 -23.40 -16.71 -9.44
N ALA A 119 -24.39 -16.61 -8.54
CA ALA A 119 -25.28 -15.44 -8.48
C ALA A 119 -24.52 -14.08 -8.42
N PRO A 120 -23.50 -13.89 -7.55
CA PRO A 120 -22.77 -12.63 -7.51
C PRO A 120 -22.03 -12.31 -8.82
N ALA A 121 -21.58 -13.34 -9.56
CA ALA A 121 -20.93 -13.11 -10.84
C ALA A 121 -21.94 -12.61 -11.88
N LEU A 122 -23.13 -13.22 -11.93
CA LEU A 122 -24.23 -12.77 -12.80
C LEU A 122 -24.63 -11.32 -12.50
N ASP A 123 -24.69 -10.95 -11.22
CA ASP A 123 -25.01 -9.58 -10.81
C ASP A 123 -23.96 -8.57 -11.29
N SER A 124 -22.67 -8.95 -11.33
CA SER A 124 -21.58 -8.15 -11.87
C SER A 124 -21.45 -8.17 -13.40
N TYR A 125 -22.31 -8.87 -14.14
CA TYR A 125 -22.21 -8.97 -15.60
C TYR A 125 -22.15 -7.61 -16.30
N MET A 126 -23.02 -6.66 -15.90
CA MET A 126 -23.06 -5.33 -16.49
C MET A 126 -21.78 -4.54 -16.25
N GLU A 127 -21.10 -4.77 -15.12
CA GLU A 127 -19.79 -4.16 -14.85
C GLU A 127 -18.74 -4.69 -15.85
N PHE A 128 -18.74 -5.98 -16.18
CA PHE A 128 -17.82 -6.52 -17.18
C PHE A 128 -18.13 -6.04 -18.61
N VAL A 129 -19.40 -5.85 -18.94
CA VAL A 129 -19.80 -5.23 -20.22
C VAL A 129 -19.24 -3.81 -20.32
N GLU A 130 -19.42 -3.02 -19.26
CA GLU A 130 -18.93 -1.64 -19.21
C GLU A 130 -17.40 -1.58 -19.26
N PHE A 131 -16.72 -2.48 -18.55
CA PHE A 131 -15.26 -2.63 -18.61
C PHE A 131 -14.75 -2.87 -20.04
N ASN A 132 -15.43 -3.70 -20.83
CA ASN A 132 -15.11 -3.94 -22.24
C ASN A 132 -15.28 -2.68 -23.11
N LEU A 133 -16.34 -1.92 -22.87
CA LEU A 133 -16.56 -0.64 -23.55
C LEU A 133 -15.43 0.34 -23.21
N LEU A 134 -14.96 0.36 -21.96
CA LEU A 134 -13.82 1.17 -21.55
C LEU A 134 -12.52 0.72 -22.22
N GLN A 135 -12.27 -0.58 -22.39
CA GLN A 135 -11.09 -1.05 -23.12
C GLN A 135 -11.08 -0.57 -24.58
N LYS A 136 -12.23 -0.62 -25.26
CA LYS A 136 -12.38 -0.22 -26.66
C LYS A 136 -12.42 1.28 -26.89
N SER A 137 -12.76 2.06 -25.87
CA SER A 137 -12.89 3.51 -25.97
C SER A 137 -11.58 4.19 -26.39
N LYS A 138 -11.71 5.21 -27.23
CA LYS A 138 -10.60 6.05 -27.70
C LYS A 138 -10.33 7.25 -26.77
N LYS A 139 -11.15 7.45 -25.73
CA LYS A 139 -10.97 8.55 -24.75
C LYS A 139 -9.58 8.45 -24.11
N TYR A 140 -8.92 9.60 -23.95
CA TYR A 140 -7.53 9.73 -23.45
C TYR A 140 -6.42 9.09 -24.30
N ARG A 141 -6.71 8.61 -25.52
CA ARG A 141 -5.65 8.27 -26.49
C ARG A 141 -5.04 9.56 -27.05
N LYS A 142 -3.93 10.00 -26.45
CA LYS A 142 -3.04 11.06 -26.97
C LYS A 142 -1.79 10.40 -27.54
N ALA A 143 -1.09 11.07 -28.45
CA ALA A 143 0.17 10.56 -29.03
C ALA A 143 1.24 10.26 -27.96
N THR A 144 1.17 10.94 -26.81
CA THR A 144 2.09 10.78 -25.68
C THR A 144 1.73 9.65 -24.72
N ASN A 145 0.52 9.07 -24.83
CA ASN A 145 0.03 8.11 -23.87
C ASN A 145 0.13 6.69 -24.45
N SER A 146 0.69 5.76 -23.70
CA SER A 146 0.60 4.34 -24.02
C SER A 146 -0.87 3.86 -23.99
N PRO A 147 -1.20 2.77 -24.71
CA PRO A 147 -2.54 2.17 -24.64
C PRO A 147 -2.97 1.81 -23.21
N THR A 148 -2.03 1.33 -22.40
CA THR A 148 -2.23 0.98 -20.98
C THR A 148 -2.54 2.22 -20.15
N GLU A 149 -1.75 3.29 -20.27
CA GLU A 149 -2.01 4.56 -19.58
C GLU A 149 -3.37 5.15 -19.95
N ALA A 150 -3.71 5.15 -21.24
CA ALA A 150 -5.00 5.64 -21.69
C ALA A 150 -6.16 4.82 -21.10
N PHE A 151 -5.99 3.49 -20.94
CA PHE A 151 -6.99 2.63 -20.32
C PHE A 151 -7.14 2.88 -18.82
N ILE A 152 -6.02 2.99 -18.10
CA ILE A 152 -6.01 3.34 -16.67
C ILE A 152 -6.72 4.69 -16.47
N MET A 153 -6.41 5.71 -17.27
CA MET A 153 -7.10 7.01 -17.19
C MET A 153 -8.61 6.89 -17.40
N ARG A 154 -9.06 6.01 -18.31
CA ARG A 154 -10.50 5.76 -18.53
C ARG A 154 -11.15 5.18 -17.28
N LEU A 155 -10.56 4.14 -16.69
CA LEU A 155 -11.03 3.49 -15.47
C LEU A 155 -11.13 4.48 -14.30
N VAL A 156 -10.07 5.27 -14.11
CA VAL A 156 -9.94 6.24 -13.02
C VAL A 156 -10.93 7.40 -13.15
N SER A 157 -11.27 7.80 -14.37
CA SER A 157 -12.25 8.87 -14.65
C SER A 157 -13.70 8.39 -14.74
N HIS A 158 -13.96 7.10 -14.51
CA HIS A 158 -15.29 6.52 -14.61
C HIS A 158 -16.08 6.75 -13.33
N ASP A 159 -17.41 6.90 -13.39
CA ASP A 159 -18.23 7.16 -12.19
C ASP A 159 -18.34 5.93 -11.27
N ASN A 160 -18.27 4.72 -11.84
CA ASN A 160 -18.23 3.45 -11.11
C ASN A 160 -16.95 3.33 -10.24
N ILE A 161 -17.15 3.21 -8.92
CA ILE A 161 -16.08 3.14 -7.92
C ILE A 161 -15.18 1.89 -8.06
N ASN A 162 -15.72 0.78 -8.53
CA ASN A 162 -14.96 -0.46 -8.73
C ASN A 162 -13.92 -0.25 -9.82
N PHE A 163 -14.26 0.48 -10.90
CA PHE A 163 -13.30 0.84 -11.94
C PHE A 163 -12.29 1.87 -11.49
N LYS A 164 -12.68 2.87 -10.69
CA LYS A 164 -11.71 3.81 -10.10
C LYS A 164 -10.65 3.07 -9.29
N THR A 165 -11.10 2.18 -8.40
CA THR A 165 -10.22 1.37 -7.53
C THR A 165 -9.30 0.47 -8.34
N TYR A 166 -9.86 -0.24 -9.33
CA TYR A 166 -9.09 -1.11 -10.23
C TYR A 166 -8.05 -0.32 -11.04
N GLY A 167 -8.44 0.85 -11.57
CA GLY A 167 -7.55 1.75 -12.29
C GLY A 167 -6.39 2.24 -11.43
N VAL A 168 -6.65 2.65 -10.19
CA VAL A 168 -5.59 3.07 -9.24
C VAL A 168 -4.63 1.93 -8.95
N LYS A 169 -5.15 0.74 -8.65
CA LYS A 169 -4.31 -0.44 -8.41
C LYS A 169 -3.41 -0.74 -9.61
N HIS A 170 -3.96 -0.73 -10.82
CA HIS A 170 -3.17 -0.95 -12.04
C HIS A 170 -2.20 0.18 -12.34
N ALA A 171 -2.52 1.43 -11.99
CA ALA A 171 -1.54 2.49 -12.01
C ALA A 171 -0.36 2.09 -11.13
N VAL A 172 -0.60 1.76 -9.84
CA VAL A 172 0.37 1.34 -8.76
C VAL A 172 1.19 0.11 -9.09
N GLU A 173 0.75 -0.74 -10.01
CA GLU A 173 1.51 -1.89 -10.46
C GLU A 173 2.35 -1.60 -11.72
N SER A 174 1.93 -0.65 -12.56
CA SER A 174 2.45 -0.49 -13.92
C SER A 174 3.58 0.52 -14.10
N GLY A 175 4.02 1.22 -13.05
CA GLY A 175 5.06 2.26 -13.23
C GLY A 175 4.54 3.60 -13.79
N SER A 176 3.28 3.64 -14.22
CA SER A 176 2.74 4.67 -15.12
C SER A 176 2.02 5.76 -14.34
N TYR A 177 2.79 6.54 -13.57
CA TYR A 177 2.26 7.28 -12.42
C TYR A 177 1.92 8.75 -12.64
N PHE A 178 2.81 9.49 -13.29
CA PHE A 178 2.94 10.90 -12.92
C PHE A 178 1.79 11.77 -13.42
N ASN A 179 1.25 11.52 -14.62
CA ASN A 179 0.13 12.31 -15.16
C ASN A 179 -1.26 11.75 -14.79
N ILE A 180 -1.32 10.47 -14.41
CA ILE A 180 -2.57 9.75 -14.12
C ILE A 180 -3.00 10.03 -12.68
N LEU A 181 -2.06 9.97 -11.72
CA LEU A 181 -2.34 10.22 -10.32
C LEU A 181 -2.64 11.70 -10.04
N ASP A 182 -1.98 12.65 -10.71
CA ASP A 182 -2.30 14.08 -10.53
C ASP A 182 -3.74 14.39 -11.01
N ASN A 183 -4.19 13.81 -12.13
CA ASN A 183 -5.59 13.92 -12.58
C ASN A 183 -6.56 13.12 -11.69
N TRP A 184 -6.13 11.99 -11.15
CA TRP A 184 -6.93 11.19 -10.22
C TRP A 184 -7.18 11.94 -8.91
N VAL A 185 -6.14 12.53 -8.34
CA VAL A 185 -6.18 13.34 -7.12
C VAL A 185 -7.17 14.50 -7.29
N VAL A 186 -7.09 15.23 -8.41
CA VAL A 186 -8.03 16.32 -8.71
C VAL A 186 -9.48 15.82 -8.85
N ASN A 187 -9.72 14.69 -9.52
CA ASN A 187 -11.06 14.11 -9.67
C ASN A 187 -11.60 13.49 -8.37
N MET A 188 -10.72 12.94 -7.53
CA MET A 188 -11.03 12.44 -6.18
C MET A 188 -11.48 13.58 -5.28
N LEU A 189 -10.75 14.70 -5.26
CA LEU A 189 -11.12 15.90 -4.50
C LEU A 189 -12.49 16.43 -4.92
N GLN A 190 -12.78 16.42 -6.22
CA GLN A 190 -14.09 16.87 -6.74
C GLN A 190 -15.25 15.90 -6.39
N GLY A 191 -14.99 14.58 -6.33
CA GLY A 191 -16.00 13.56 -5.97
C GLY A 191 -16.03 13.17 -4.49
N TYR A 192 -15.14 13.73 -3.66
CA TYR A 192 -14.93 13.34 -2.26
C TYR A 192 -16.18 13.57 -1.39
N ASN A 193 -16.91 14.65 -1.66
CA ASN A 193 -18.14 15.00 -0.95
C ASN A 193 -19.29 14.02 -1.19
N GLU A 194 -19.19 13.16 -2.21
CA GLU A 194 -20.25 12.22 -2.63
C GLU A 194 -20.02 10.78 -2.16
N LEU A 195 -18.83 10.45 -1.66
CA LEU A 195 -18.47 9.09 -1.23
C LEU A 195 -18.92 8.82 0.22
N ASN A 196 -19.84 7.86 0.38
CA ASN A 196 -20.50 7.54 1.66
C ASN A 196 -19.98 6.23 2.30
N VAL A 197 -18.78 5.75 1.91
CA VAL A 197 -18.25 4.44 2.32
C VAL A 197 -16.83 4.54 2.88
N ASP A 198 -16.72 4.40 4.20
CA ASP A 198 -15.50 4.56 4.99
C ASP A 198 -14.35 3.64 4.55
N GLU A 199 -14.61 2.38 4.17
CA GLU A 199 -13.55 1.43 3.78
C GLU A 199 -12.82 1.83 2.49
N VAL A 200 -13.56 2.41 1.53
CA VAL A 200 -13.00 2.87 0.27
C VAL A 200 -12.15 4.11 0.51
N GLN A 201 -12.64 5.05 1.32
CA GLN A 201 -11.87 6.23 1.72
C GLN A 201 -10.59 5.82 2.46
N LEU A 202 -10.65 4.83 3.36
CA LEU A 202 -9.50 4.31 4.09
C LEU A 202 -8.45 3.65 3.19
N GLY A 203 -8.89 2.82 2.23
CA GLY A 203 -7.99 2.17 1.28
C GLY A 203 -7.23 3.17 0.43
N LEU A 204 -7.91 4.23 -0.01
CA LEU A 204 -7.34 5.28 -0.84
C LEU A 204 -6.36 6.18 -0.07
N VAL A 205 -6.65 6.52 1.20
CA VAL A 205 -5.71 7.23 2.08
C VAL A 205 -4.44 6.39 2.29
N LYS A 206 -4.58 5.09 2.55
CA LYS A 206 -3.42 4.21 2.78
C LYS A 206 -2.52 4.12 1.55
N GLN A 207 -3.11 3.91 0.37
CA GLN A 207 -2.34 3.79 -0.89
C GLN A 207 -1.68 5.11 -1.29
N GLY A 208 -2.38 6.23 -1.13
CA GLY A 208 -1.79 7.52 -1.45
C GLY A 208 -0.75 8.01 -0.43
N ALA A 209 -0.87 7.61 0.84
CA ALA A 209 0.18 7.81 1.83
C ALA A 209 1.43 6.96 1.56
N GLU A 210 1.25 5.72 1.10
CA GLU A 210 2.36 4.88 0.64
C GLU A 210 3.06 5.53 -0.56
N TYR A 211 2.31 6.07 -1.53
CA TYR A 211 2.86 6.82 -2.67
C TYR A 211 3.71 8.04 -2.25
N LEU A 212 3.18 8.90 -1.37
CA LEU A 212 3.92 10.09 -0.93
C LEU A 212 5.20 9.74 -0.15
N SER A 213 5.27 8.57 0.49
CA SER A 213 6.50 8.13 1.17
C SER A 213 7.67 7.95 0.19
N TYR A 214 7.36 7.68 -1.08
CA TYR A 214 8.33 7.60 -2.17
C TYR A 214 8.56 8.94 -2.89
N HIS A 215 7.67 9.93 -2.75
CA HIS A 215 7.68 11.20 -3.48
C HIS A 215 7.26 12.41 -2.61
N PRO A 216 8.01 12.73 -1.54
CA PRO A 216 7.65 13.77 -0.57
C PRO A 216 7.61 15.20 -1.14
N GLU A 217 8.22 15.43 -2.30
CA GLU A 217 8.30 16.73 -2.97
C GLU A 217 7.00 17.19 -3.63
N ARG A 218 5.97 16.33 -3.73
CA ARG A 218 4.75 16.62 -4.51
C ARG A 218 3.59 17.10 -3.62
N GLY A 219 3.30 18.40 -3.70
CA GLY A 219 2.32 19.09 -2.84
C GLY A 219 0.83 18.77 -3.08
N ALA A 220 0.45 18.19 -4.23
CA ALA A 220 -0.95 17.96 -4.57
C ALA A 220 -1.63 16.93 -3.65
N PHE A 221 -0.95 15.84 -3.29
CA PHE A 221 -1.49 14.84 -2.35
C PHE A 221 -1.40 15.30 -0.90
N LYS A 222 -0.42 16.16 -0.55
CA LYS A 222 -0.39 16.82 0.77
C LYS A 222 -1.64 17.67 0.99
N ALA A 223 -2.08 18.42 -0.03
CA ALA A 223 -3.33 19.19 0.05
C ALA A 223 -4.55 18.29 0.28
N VAL A 224 -4.58 17.11 -0.34
CA VAL A 224 -5.65 16.11 -0.16
C VAL A 224 -5.65 15.53 1.24
N LEU A 225 -4.48 15.19 1.78
CA LEU A 225 -4.36 14.70 3.15
C LEU A 225 -4.79 15.78 4.16
N VAL A 226 -4.46 17.06 3.92
CA VAL A 226 -4.96 18.19 4.73
C VAL A 226 -6.48 18.24 4.67
N GLU A 227 -7.05 18.25 3.47
CA GLU A 227 -8.51 18.31 3.27
C GLU A 227 -9.22 17.09 3.88
N MET A 228 -8.64 15.89 3.78
CA MET A 228 -9.16 14.69 4.42
C MET A 228 -9.02 14.72 5.94
N SER A 229 -7.91 15.23 6.48
CA SER A 229 -7.72 15.34 7.94
C SER A 229 -8.71 16.34 8.57
N GLU A 230 -9.06 17.40 7.83
CA GLU A 230 -9.92 18.48 8.32
C GLU A 230 -11.41 18.23 8.05
N HIS A 231 -11.75 17.59 6.92
CA HIS A 231 -13.11 17.57 6.40
C HIS A 231 -13.69 16.17 6.14
N ALA A 232 -12.94 15.08 6.36
CA ALA A 232 -13.52 13.74 6.25
C ALA A 232 -14.63 13.52 7.28
N LYS A 233 -15.77 12.97 6.83
CA LYS A 233 -16.88 12.59 7.72
C LYS A 233 -16.47 11.45 8.67
N SER A 234 -15.63 10.53 8.20
CA SER A 234 -15.12 9.40 8.99
C SER A 234 -13.96 9.83 9.89
N GLU A 235 -14.07 9.58 11.19
CA GLU A 235 -13.03 9.86 12.18
C GLU A 235 -11.75 9.05 11.93
N SER A 236 -11.87 7.78 11.54
CA SER A 236 -10.72 6.94 11.22
C SER A 236 -9.94 7.45 10.00
N VAL A 237 -10.64 8.01 9.01
CA VAL A 237 -10.00 8.64 7.84
C VAL A 237 -9.25 9.91 8.27
N ARG A 238 -9.85 10.75 9.13
CA ARG A 238 -9.19 11.96 9.66
C ARG A 238 -7.92 11.62 10.43
N LEU A 239 -7.99 10.63 11.33
CA LEU A 239 -6.85 10.22 12.15
C LEU A 239 -5.71 9.68 11.29
N ILE A 240 -5.99 8.78 10.35
CA ILE A 240 -4.95 8.23 9.46
C ILE A 240 -4.37 9.32 8.56
N ALA A 241 -5.19 10.22 8.02
CA ALA A 241 -4.70 11.34 7.21
C ALA A 241 -3.79 12.28 8.04
N GLY A 242 -4.17 12.57 9.28
CA GLY A 242 -3.38 13.35 10.24
C GLY A 242 -2.04 12.69 10.59
N GLU A 243 -2.05 11.42 10.99
CA GLU A 243 -0.82 10.63 11.27
C GLU A 243 0.14 10.64 10.06
N LYS A 244 -0.41 10.52 8.84
CA LYS A 244 0.38 10.56 7.63
C LYS A 244 0.93 11.96 7.35
N LEU A 245 0.17 13.03 7.55
CA LEU A 245 0.66 14.40 7.44
C LEU A 245 1.81 14.69 8.42
N GLU A 246 1.70 14.22 9.67
CA GLU A 246 2.77 14.33 10.66
C GLU A 246 4.03 13.59 10.19
N SER A 247 3.89 12.38 9.66
CA SER A 247 5.01 11.63 9.09
C SER A 247 5.66 12.34 7.88
N PHE A 248 4.89 13.09 7.07
CA PHE A 248 5.43 13.90 5.97
C PHE A 248 6.13 15.16 6.46
N GLY A 249 5.58 15.83 7.47
CA GLY A 249 6.26 16.92 8.17
C GLY A 249 7.62 16.47 8.68
N TYR A 250 7.66 15.31 9.34
CA TYR A 250 8.88 14.69 9.83
C TYR A 250 9.90 14.39 8.70
N MET A 251 9.49 13.78 7.59
CA MET A 251 10.38 13.47 6.47
C MET A 251 10.93 14.72 5.75
N ALA A 252 10.12 15.77 5.61
CA ALA A 252 10.57 17.02 5.02
C ALA A 252 11.58 17.75 5.92
N GLU A 253 11.36 17.78 7.24
CA GLU A 253 12.33 18.32 8.19
C GLU A 253 13.62 17.47 8.24
N LEU A 254 13.51 16.15 8.16
CA LEU A 254 14.67 15.25 8.07
C LEU A 254 15.54 15.56 6.83
N GLU A 255 14.91 15.79 5.67
CA GLU A 255 15.62 16.12 4.44
C GLU A 255 16.26 17.52 4.51
N LYS A 256 15.61 18.50 5.16
CA LYS A 256 16.23 19.80 5.45
C LYS A 256 17.46 19.65 6.35
N VAL A 257 17.34 18.85 7.41
CA VAL A 257 18.46 18.57 8.32
C VAL A 257 19.61 17.91 7.58
N LYS A 258 19.32 16.89 6.76
CA LYS A 258 20.33 16.18 5.96
C LYS A 258 21.07 17.10 4.98
N ASN A 259 20.37 18.05 4.37
CA ASN A 259 20.93 19.00 3.41
C ASN A 259 21.52 20.26 4.05
N SER A 260 21.30 20.51 5.35
CA SER A 260 21.93 21.63 6.07
C SER A 260 23.46 21.48 6.07
N ARG A 261 24.18 22.60 5.99
CA ARG A 261 25.65 22.63 6.11
C ARG A 261 26.13 23.00 7.52
N ASP A 262 25.20 23.10 8.47
CA ASP A 262 25.56 23.35 9.87
C ASP A 262 26.51 22.25 10.36
N TYR A 263 27.47 22.64 11.20
CA TYR A 263 28.50 21.75 11.77
C TYR A 263 29.53 21.17 10.79
N MET A 264 29.36 21.32 9.46
CA MET A 264 30.32 20.79 8.46
C MET A 264 31.70 21.46 8.48
N ASN A 265 31.80 22.69 9.00
CA ASN A 265 33.07 23.44 9.09
C ASN A 265 33.77 23.27 10.44
N GLN A 266 33.22 22.47 11.36
CA GLN A 266 33.62 22.43 12.77
C GLN A 266 34.30 21.09 13.12
N ARG A 267 35.36 20.67 12.42
CA ARG A 267 36.17 19.46 12.74
C ARG A 267 35.40 18.11 12.89
N PHE A 268 34.09 18.08 12.71
CA PHE A 268 33.24 16.91 12.84
C PHE A 268 33.26 16.06 11.57
N THR A 269 33.10 14.75 11.71
CA THR A 269 32.77 13.88 10.57
C THR A 269 31.36 14.20 10.06
N GLU A 270 31.03 13.76 8.84
CA GLU A 270 29.70 13.94 8.26
C GLU A 270 28.60 13.32 9.15
N ASP A 271 28.86 12.15 9.74
CA ASP A 271 27.95 11.49 10.69
C ASP A 271 27.81 12.26 12.00
N GLN A 272 28.91 12.78 12.56
CA GLN A 272 28.87 13.61 13.78
C GLN A 272 28.10 14.91 13.53
N ALA A 273 28.36 15.59 12.42
CA ALA A 273 27.63 16.79 12.01
C ALA A 273 26.14 16.49 11.78
N TYR A 274 25.81 15.32 11.20
CA TYR A 274 24.42 14.91 11.00
C TYR A 274 23.66 14.71 12.31
N ILE A 275 24.22 13.96 13.27
CA ILE A 275 23.54 13.74 14.55
C ILE A 275 23.45 15.02 15.40
N LEU A 276 24.42 15.93 15.29
CA LEU A 276 24.34 17.27 15.90
C LEU A 276 23.18 18.09 15.34
N ARG A 277 22.97 18.05 14.02
CA ARG A 277 21.83 18.74 13.38
C ARG A 277 20.50 18.16 13.84
N LEU A 278 20.42 16.83 14.00
CA LEU A 278 19.21 16.16 14.48
C LEU A 278 18.89 16.51 15.95
N ILE A 279 19.88 16.47 16.85
CA ILE A 279 19.67 16.72 18.29
C ILE A 279 19.47 18.20 18.63
N ASP A 280 19.81 19.13 17.73
CA ASP A 280 19.51 20.56 17.88
C ASP A 280 18.17 20.98 17.29
N HIS A 281 17.55 20.11 16.49
CA HIS A 281 16.30 20.45 15.85
C HIS A 281 15.18 20.60 16.90
N SER A 282 14.24 21.51 16.68
CA SER A 282 13.09 21.72 17.57
C SER A 282 12.07 20.56 17.59
N SER A 283 12.30 19.50 16.81
CA SER A 283 11.43 18.33 16.74
C SER A 283 11.99 17.23 17.63
N ASP A 284 11.18 16.75 18.58
CA ASP A 284 11.59 15.71 19.52
C ASP A 284 11.76 14.34 18.83
N GLN A 285 11.02 14.08 17.76
CA GLN A 285 11.18 12.89 16.94
C GLN A 285 12.57 12.84 16.26
N LEU A 286 13.08 13.98 15.79
CA LEU A 286 14.43 14.05 15.20
C LEU A 286 15.52 13.92 16.28
N ALA A 287 15.27 14.45 17.46
CA ALA A 287 16.15 14.30 18.62
C ALA A 287 16.24 12.83 19.09
N ILE A 288 15.11 12.11 19.08
CA ILE A 288 15.04 10.67 19.33
C ILE A 288 15.85 9.90 18.28
N LEU A 289 15.67 10.19 16.99
CA LEU A 289 16.45 9.56 15.92
C LEU A 289 17.96 9.77 16.09
N ALA A 290 18.38 10.96 16.53
CA ALA A 290 19.77 11.26 16.83
C ALA A 290 20.33 10.32 17.92
N LEU A 291 19.57 10.13 19.00
CA LEU A 291 19.94 9.24 20.11
C LEU A 291 19.96 7.77 19.69
N GLU A 292 18.97 7.32 18.92
CA GLU A 292 18.93 5.94 18.40
C GLU A 292 20.17 5.64 17.55
N LYS A 293 20.53 6.56 16.64
CA LYS A 293 21.73 6.42 15.82
C LYS A 293 22.99 6.41 16.68
N ALA A 294 23.12 7.34 17.62
CA ALA A 294 24.28 7.44 18.51
C ALA A 294 24.47 6.19 19.40
N VAL A 295 23.38 5.64 19.97
CA VAL A 295 23.41 4.41 20.77
C VAL A 295 23.78 3.20 19.90
N LYS A 296 23.17 3.08 18.72
CA LYS A 296 23.40 1.94 17.82
C LYS A 296 24.83 1.91 17.28
N GLU A 297 25.39 3.07 16.96
CA GLU A 297 26.71 3.22 16.36
C GLU A 297 27.80 3.50 17.41
N ASN A 298 27.44 3.53 18.69
CA ASN A 298 28.35 3.75 19.82
C ASN A 298 29.15 5.07 19.69
N ILE A 299 28.48 6.14 19.23
CA ILE A 299 29.09 7.44 18.97
C ILE A 299 29.04 8.30 20.23
N TYR A 300 30.21 8.67 20.76
CA TYR A 300 30.36 9.54 21.92
C TYR A 300 31.37 10.65 21.64
N PHE A 301 30.92 11.90 21.76
CA PHE A 301 31.77 13.08 21.71
C PHE A 301 31.12 14.23 22.46
N ALA A 302 31.96 15.13 22.96
CA ALA A 302 31.61 16.13 23.97
C ALA A 302 30.41 17.01 23.56
N GLU A 303 30.39 17.50 22.32
CA GLU A 303 29.36 18.42 21.84
C GLU A 303 27.97 17.77 21.72
N PHE A 304 27.91 16.49 21.33
CA PHE A 304 26.64 15.77 21.31
C PHE A 304 26.17 15.43 22.73
N GLU A 305 27.09 15.01 23.60
CA GLU A 305 26.79 14.76 25.01
C GLU A 305 26.25 16.00 25.72
N GLU A 306 26.86 17.16 25.49
CA GLU A 306 26.41 18.45 26.03
C GLU A 306 24.98 18.78 25.59
N LYS A 307 24.64 18.54 24.32
CA LYS A 307 23.29 18.78 23.79
C LYS A 307 22.26 17.83 24.40
N VAL A 308 22.60 16.54 24.53
CA VAL A 308 21.74 15.55 25.22
C VAL A 308 21.49 15.96 26.66
N VAL A 309 22.54 16.32 27.41
CA VAL A 309 22.42 16.76 28.81
C VAL A 309 21.62 18.06 28.92
N THR A 310 21.82 19.02 28.01
CA THR A 310 21.10 20.29 28.00
C THR A 310 19.60 20.08 27.76
N ARG A 311 19.23 19.28 26.76
CA ARG A 311 17.82 18.92 26.51
C ARG A 311 17.20 18.18 27.69
N LEU A 312 17.95 17.28 28.32
CA LEU A 312 17.49 16.51 29.48
C LEU A 312 17.31 17.38 30.74
N ARG A 313 18.09 18.46 30.89
CA ARG A 313 18.02 19.41 32.03
C ARG A 313 17.06 20.59 31.81
N SER A 314 16.63 20.83 30.58
CA SER A 314 15.61 21.82 30.20
C SER A 314 14.28 21.53 30.94
N PRO A 315 13.27 22.44 30.98
CA PRO A 315 11.96 22.21 31.63
C PRO A 315 11.17 20.97 31.16
N TYR A 316 11.73 20.15 30.27
CA TYR A 316 11.25 18.84 29.86
C TYR A 316 11.00 17.87 31.03
N LEU A 317 11.74 17.99 32.14
CA LEU A 317 11.43 17.22 33.37
C LEU A 317 10.09 17.61 34.03
N ALA A 318 9.52 18.79 33.71
CA ALA A 318 8.27 19.25 34.29
C ALA A 318 7.01 18.82 33.50
N ASN A 319 7.16 18.19 32.33
CA ASN A 319 6.06 17.80 31.43
C ASN A 319 6.19 16.34 30.97
N GLU A 320 6.22 15.42 31.94
CA GLU A 320 6.32 13.95 31.74
C GLU A 320 5.08 13.31 31.08
N SER A 321 4.00 14.08 30.86
CA SER A 321 2.72 13.56 30.36
C SER A 321 2.64 13.43 28.84
N ARG A 322 3.63 13.93 28.08
CA ARG A 322 3.71 13.73 26.62
C ARG A 322 4.59 12.53 26.30
N THR A 323 4.05 11.56 25.56
CA THR A 323 4.70 10.29 25.21
C THR A 323 6.07 10.49 24.54
N GLU A 324 6.17 11.42 23.59
CA GLU A 324 7.41 11.71 22.87
C GLU A 324 8.52 12.29 23.78
N ASN A 325 8.14 13.04 24.82
CA ASN A 325 9.10 13.55 25.82
C ASN A 325 9.68 12.41 26.66
N LEU A 326 8.83 11.43 27.01
CA LEU A 326 9.24 10.28 27.80
C LEU A 326 10.20 9.37 27.01
N ASP A 327 9.90 9.10 25.73
CA ASP A 327 10.75 8.29 24.87
C ASP A 327 12.14 8.91 24.68
N PHE A 328 12.20 10.23 24.47
CA PHE A 328 13.47 10.96 24.44
C PHE A 328 14.24 10.83 25.77
N GLN A 329 13.58 11.04 26.91
CA GLN A 329 14.23 10.97 28.24
C GLN A 329 14.79 9.58 28.54
N ILE A 330 14.03 8.53 28.20
CA ILE A 330 14.43 7.14 28.33
C ILE A 330 15.68 6.86 27.47
N LEU A 331 15.65 7.24 26.19
CA LEU A 331 16.78 7.04 25.29
C LEU A 331 18.00 7.86 25.67
N ALA A 332 17.82 9.09 26.16
CA ALA A 332 18.90 9.94 26.65
C ALA A 332 19.56 9.33 27.89
N CYS A 333 18.77 8.82 28.85
CA CYS A 333 19.32 8.10 30.01
C CYS A 333 20.08 6.85 29.58
N ARG A 334 19.56 6.11 28.61
CA ARG A 334 20.24 4.94 28.03
C ARG A 334 21.56 5.30 27.36
N TYR A 335 21.58 6.34 26.55
CA TYR A 335 22.79 6.83 25.89
C TYR A 335 23.85 7.24 26.91
N LEU A 336 23.50 8.06 27.90
CA LEU A 336 24.43 8.51 28.94
C LEU A 336 24.90 7.37 29.86
N GLY A 337 24.03 6.40 30.14
CA GLY A 337 24.36 5.23 30.97
C GLY A 337 25.24 4.20 30.28
N LEU A 338 25.25 4.16 28.95
CA LEU A 338 26.12 3.28 28.14
C LEU A 338 27.43 3.96 27.75
N HIS A 339 27.72 5.15 28.29
CA HIS A 339 28.92 5.90 27.98
C HIS A 339 30.20 5.10 28.28
N PRO A 340 31.24 5.12 27.41
CA PRO A 340 32.44 4.31 27.58
C PRO A 340 33.24 4.62 28.86
N GLU A 341 33.26 5.88 29.27
CA GLU A 341 33.81 6.29 30.57
C GLU A 341 32.81 5.94 31.68
N SER A 342 33.08 4.83 32.37
CA SER A 342 32.25 4.33 33.46
C SER A 342 31.99 5.41 34.52
N GLY A 343 30.72 5.56 34.90
CA GLY A 343 30.30 6.46 35.97
C GLY A 343 30.27 7.95 35.64
N LYS A 344 30.67 8.39 34.42
CA LYS A 344 30.70 9.80 34.01
C LYS A 344 29.39 10.55 34.28
N TYR A 345 28.26 9.90 34.00
CA TYR A 345 26.91 10.49 34.13
C TYR A 345 26.08 9.92 35.29
N SER A 346 26.68 9.11 36.17
CA SER A 346 26.00 8.46 37.30
C SER A 346 25.24 9.44 38.21
N HIS A 347 25.83 10.61 38.50
CA HIS A 347 25.17 11.63 39.31
C HIS A 347 23.90 12.19 38.65
N LEU A 348 23.95 12.47 37.35
CA LEU A 348 22.79 12.99 36.61
C LEU A 348 21.67 11.94 36.54
N LEU A 349 22.01 10.67 36.30
CA LEU A 349 21.05 9.58 36.27
C LEU A 349 20.40 9.34 37.65
N ASN A 350 21.18 9.42 38.73
CA ASN A 350 20.66 9.36 40.10
C ASN A 350 19.72 10.55 40.42
N GLN A 351 20.03 11.75 39.95
CA GLN A 351 19.13 12.90 40.10
C GLN A 351 17.80 12.66 39.39
N ILE A 352 17.84 12.17 38.15
CA ILE A 352 16.63 11.88 37.37
C ILE A 352 15.80 10.80 38.08
N SER A 353 16.41 9.71 38.55
CA SER A 353 15.67 8.66 39.28
C SER A 353 15.00 9.16 40.56
N ASN A 354 15.56 10.18 41.21
CA ASN A 354 15.02 10.72 42.46
C ASN A 354 13.92 11.76 42.25
N ILE A 355 13.90 12.42 41.08
CA ILE A 355 13.01 13.57 40.81
C ILE A 355 11.83 13.19 39.92
N THR A 356 12.00 12.22 39.01
CA THR A 356 10.93 11.84 38.06
C THR A 356 9.77 11.13 38.74
N ASP A 357 8.53 11.44 38.34
CA ASP A 357 7.32 10.75 38.78
C ASP A 357 7.01 9.50 37.93
N ASN A 358 7.57 9.44 36.72
CA ASN A 358 7.44 8.31 35.82
C ASN A 358 8.20 7.06 36.30
N LYS A 359 7.45 5.98 36.53
CA LYS A 359 7.99 4.71 37.06
C LYS A 359 8.99 4.03 36.11
N GLU A 360 8.81 4.16 34.80
CA GLU A 360 9.68 3.54 33.80
C GLU A 360 11.01 4.27 33.70
N LEU A 361 10.97 5.59 33.54
CA LEU A 361 12.16 6.44 33.53
C LEU A 361 12.96 6.30 34.82
N ARG A 362 12.27 6.30 35.98
CA ARG A 362 12.88 6.08 37.30
C ARG A 362 13.69 4.79 37.35
N LYS A 363 13.07 3.68 36.94
CA LYS A 363 13.72 2.35 36.95
C LYS A 363 14.91 2.30 36.02
N MET A 364 14.79 2.89 34.83
CA MET A 364 15.88 2.90 33.86
C MET A 364 17.07 3.73 34.35
N ALA A 365 16.82 4.96 34.81
CA ALA A 365 17.85 5.84 35.33
C ALA A 365 18.56 5.23 36.55
N ALA A 366 17.83 4.66 37.50
CA ALA A 366 18.41 3.99 38.68
C ALA A 366 19.26 2.76 38.29
N LYS A 367 18.83 1.99 37.29
CA LYS A 367 19.59 0.81 36.80
C LYS A 367 20.91 1.21 36.15
N LEU A 368 20.94 2.34 35.44
CA LEU A 368 22.11 2.79 34.68
C LEU A 368 23.03 3.73 35.47
N ALA A 369 22.62 4.14 36.67
CA ALA A 369 23.42 5.00 37.55
C ALA A 369 24.42 4.23 38.43
N GLY A 370 24.19 2.93 38.63
CA GLY A 370 25.08 2.00 39.34
C GLY A 370 25.97 1.23 38.38
#